data_AF-A0A6P0RNE4-F1
#
_entry.id   AF-A0A6P0RNE4-F1
#
_cell.length_a   1.000
_cell.length_b   1.000
_cell.length_c   1.000
_cell.angle_alpha   90.00
_cell.angle_beta   90.00
_cell.angle_gamma   90.00
#
_symmetry.space_group_name_H-M   'P 1'
#
loop_
_entity.id
_entity.type
_entity.pdbx_description
1 polymer ?
#
loop_
_entity_poly.entity_id
_entity_poly.type
_entity_poly.pdbx_seq_one_letter_code
_entity_poly.pdbx_strand_id
1 'polypeptide(L)'
;MDFDAVVSSFEEDADKRIKGALSSYIYDMPQYPGDPVEGGIHYARYVKLPTSCIPQKQPPLLKQFASVVKKYIRAESSFFDLGPGPDWSVTRNTIPALRVLNPLAYFAVDIELTFTEEACRVIEREFPDMKVQAIAIDFHSKVLPYPQSGVSVVWYPGSTLGNLPSLPGQTFIENKFVADHLKLLHRTTSFFQTAMSSTLDAANKGALFAPSCDQVRLVILPGKPRITQG
;
A
#
# COMPACT_ATOMS: atom_id res chain seq x y z
N MET A 1 10.66 -9.10 22.75
CA MET A 1 10.89 -8.86 21.31
C MET A 1 12.24 -8.19 21.21
N ASP A 2 13.16 -8.78 20.46
CA ASP A 2 14.45 -8.16 20.18
C ASP A 2 14.24 -7.13 19.07
N PHE A 3 14.46 -5.85 19.39
CA PHE A 3 14.24 -4.75 18.46
C PHE A 3 15.23 -4.82 17.30
N ASP A 4 16.46 -5.25 17.55
CA ASP A 4 17.50 -5.37 16.52
C ASP A 4 17.15 -6.47 15.51
N ALA A 5 16.52 -7.55 15.98
CA ALA A 5 15.98 -8.59 15.11
C ALA A 5 14.85 -8.06 14.20
N VAL A 6 13.95 -7.23 14.71
CA VAL A 6 12.87 -6.62 13.89
C VAL A 6 13.43 -5.60 12.91
N VAL A 7 14.44 -4.82 13.28
CA VAL A 7 15.10 -3.90 12.36
C VAL A 7 15.83 -4.67 11.27
N SER A 8 16.49 -5.78 11.62
CA SER A 8 17.26 -6.59 10.66
C SER A 8 16.42 -7.17 9.53
N SER A 9 15.11 -7.41 9.73
CA SER A 9 14.25 -7.92 8.66
C SER A 9 14.09 -6.92 7.51
N PHE A 10 14.25 -5.62 7.79
CA PHE A 10 14.18 -4.52 6.81
C PHE A 10 15.56 -4.09 6.26
N GLU A 11 16.64 -4.84 6.51
CA GLU A 11 17.98 -4.51 5.98
C GLU A 11 17.98 -4.47 4.44
N GLU A 12 18.75 -3.57 3.82
CA GLU A 12 18.83 -3.54 2.35
C GLU A 12 19.51 -4.79 1.78
N ASP A 13 20.47 -5.34 2.52
CA ASP A 13 21.21 -6.56 2.18
C ASP A 13 20.40 -7.80 2.57
N ALA A 14 19.96 -8.57 1.58
CA ALA A 14 19.13 -9.75 1.76
C ALA A 14 19.80 -10.85 2.62
N ASP A 15 21.12 -10.91 2.66
CA ASP A 15 21.86 -11.89 3.47
C ASP A 15 21.92 -11.53 4.96
N LYS A 16 21.63 -10.26 5.29
CA LYS A 16 21.56 -9.78 6.68
C LYS A 16 20.16 -9.82 7.27
N ARG A 17 19.14 -10.09 6.46
CA ARG A 17 17.76 -10.24 6.92
C ARG A 17 17.60 -11.56 7.66
N ILE A 18 16.89 -11.51 8.79
CA ILE A 18 16.42 -12.74 9.45
C ILE A 18 15.40 -13.42 8.53
N LYS A 19 15.77 -14.60 8.03
CA LYS A 19 14.93 -15.42 7.14
C LYS A 19 13.83 -16.11 7.96
N GLY A 20 12.55 -15.86 7.62
CA GLY A 20 11.40 -16.54 8.21
C GLY A 20 10.98 -16.05 9.60
N ALA A 21 10.86 -14.73 9.80
CA ALA A 21 10.36 -14.19 11.06
C ALA A 21 8.83 -14.41 11.22
N LEU A 22 8.44 -15.61 11.66
CA LEU A 22 7.36 -15.73 12.64
C LEU A 22 7.88 -15.11 13.95
N SER A 23 8.07 -13.78 13.99
CA SER A 23 8.22 -13.13 15.28
C SER A 23 6.93 -13.44 16.04
N SER A 24 7.03 -13.81 17.31
CA SER A 24 6.03 -14.62 18.02
C SER A 24 4.60 -14.04 18.07
N TYR A 25 4.39 -12.82 17.55
CA TYR A 25 3.11 -12.13 17.42
C TYR A 25 2.95 -11.27 16.14
N ILE A 26 3.87 -11.36 15.16
CA ILE A 26 3.77 -10.62 13.90
C ILE A 26 3.90 -11.62 12.75
N TYR A 27 2.83 -11.73 11.97
CA TYR A 27 2.92 -12.29 10.65
C TYR A 27 3.65 -11.26 9.78
N ASP A 28 4.94 -11.50 9.52
CA ASP A 28 5.67 -10.74 8.52
C ASP A 28 5.52 -11.46 7.17
N MET A 29 5.13 -10.73 6.14
CA MET A 29 5.11 -11.29 4.78
C MET A 29 6.56 -11.57 4.35
N PRO A 30 6.78 -12.49 3.40
CA PRO A 30 8.11 -12.65 2.84
C PRO A 30 8.63 -11.31 2.31
N GLN A 31 9.70 -10.81 2.93
CA GLN A 31 10.35 -9.57 2.50
C GLN A 31 11.25 -9.81 1.28
N TYR A 32 11.21 -10.98 0.66
CA TYR A 32 12.00 -11.31 -0.53
C TYR A 32 11.31 -12.37 -1.39
N PRO A 33 11.46 -12.29 -2.73
CA PRO A 33 10.97 -13.32 -3.63
C PRO A 33 11.59 -14.70 -3.32
N GLY A 34 10.77 -15.75 -3.36
CA GLY A 34 11.24 -17.13 -3.15
C GLY A 34 11.39 -17.53 -1.68
N ASP A 35 10.44 -17.11 -0.85
CA ASP A 35 10.39 -17.45 0.58
C ASP A 35 10.42 -18.97 0.85
N PRO A 36 11.49 -19.49 1.50
CA PRO A 36 11.63 -20.91 1.77
C PRO A 36 10.62 -21.46 2.79
N VAL A 37 9.95 -20.59 3.56
CA VAL A 37 8.90 -21.02 4.51
C VAL A 37 7.49 -20.84 3.96
N GLU A 38 7.36 -20.40 2.70
CA GLU A 38 6.08 -20.25 1.99
C GLU A 38 5.05 -19.40 2.77
N GLY A 39 5.49 -18.32 3.42
CA GLY A 39 4.68 -17.49 4.30
C GLY A 39 3.40 -16.99 3.64
N GLY A 40 3.45 -16.65 2.35
CA GLY A 40 2.28 -16.25 1.55
C GLY A 40 1.18 -17.32 1.50
N ILE A 41 1.54 -18.60 1.39
CA ILE A 41 0.59 -19.72 1.40
C ILE A 41 -0.11 -19.83 2.75
N HIS A 42 0.65 -19.67 3.85
CA HIS A 42 0.09 -19.69 5.20
C HIS A 42 -0.86 -18.51 5.44
N TYR A 43 -0.54 -17.33 4.93
CA TYR A 43 -1.43 -16.17 5.01
C TYR A 43 -2.72 -16.34 4.23
N ALA A 44 -2.64 -16.90 3.02
CA ALA A 44 -3.82 -17.21 2.22
C ALA A 44 -4.79 -18.16 2.92
N ARG A 45 -4.30 -19.00 3.85
CA ARG A 45 -5.12 -19.80 4.76
C ARG A 45 -5.63 -18.96 5.94
N TYR A 46 -4.76 -18.20 6.59
CA TYR A 46 -5.09 -17.37 7.76
C TYR A 46 -6.23 -16.38 7.47
N VAL A 47 -6.18 -15.63 6.37
CA VAL A 47 -7.17 -14.58 6.08
C VAL A 47 -8.59 -15.12 5.94
N LYS A 48 -8.75 -16.40 5.61
CA LYS A 48 -10.05 -17.07 5.46
C LYS A 48 -10.63 -17.57 6.78
N LEU A 49 -9.82 -17.65 7.85
CA LEU A 49 -10.28 -18.15 9.13
C LEU A 49 -11.30 -17.15 9.73
N PRO A 50 -12.46 -17.63 10.22
CA PRO A 50 -13.44 -16.76 10.91
C PRO A 50 -12.86 -16.04 12.14
N THR A 51 -11.79 -16.61 12.73
CA THR A 51 -11.09 -16.06 13.89
C THR A 51 -10.01 -15.03 13.54
N SER A 52 -9.70 -14.83 12.25
CA SER A 52 -8.72 -13.83 11.82
C SER A 52 -9.27 -12.41 12.02
N CYS A 53 -8.81 -11.73 13.07
CA CYS A 53 -9.50 -10.53 13.56
C CYS A 53 -9.50 -9.38 12.53
N ILE A 54 -8.35 -9.04 11.95
CA ILE A 54 -8.23 -7.89 11.02
C ILE A 54 -8.93 -8.17 9.67
N PRO A 55 -8.63 -9.28 8.95
CA PRO A 55 -9.23 -9.55 7.65
C PRO A 55 -10.75 -9.67 7.69
N GLN A 56 -11.32 -10.17 8.79
CA GLN A 56 -12.77 -10.32 8.95
C GLN A 56 -13.48 -9.01 9.37
N LYS A 57 -12.81 -8.13 10.14
CA LYS A 57 -13.45 -6.92 10.70
C LYS A 57 -13.23 -5.65 9.88
N GLN A 58 -12.20 -5.58 9.05
CA GLN A 58 -11.89 -4.37 8.29
C GLN A 58 -12.95 -4.04 7.21
N PRO A 59 -13.42 -5.00 6.38
CA PRO A 59 -14.34 -4.66 5.29
C PRO A 59 -15.65 -3.97 5.72
N PRO A 60 -16.31 -4.39 6.82
CA PRO A 60 -17.47 -3.65 7.34
C PRO A 60 -17.19 -2.19 7.72
N LEU A 61 -15.98 -1.87 8.19
CA LEU A 61 -15.61 -0.49 8.58
C LEU A 61 -15.55 0.42 7.37
N LEU A 62 -14.99 -0.03 6.25
CA LEU A 62 -14.94 0.76 5.02
C LEU A 62 -16.36 1.20 4.59
N LYS A 63 -17.34 0.29 4.65
CA LYS A 63 -18.73 0.62 4.32
C LYS A 63 -19.28 1.73 5.22
N GLN A 64 -18.94 1.71 6.52
CA GLN A 64 -19.35 2.73 7.48
C GLN A 64 -18.75 4.11 7.17
N PHE A 65 -17.49 4.15 6.71
CA PHE A 65 -16.78 5.41 6.41
C PHE A 65 -16.83 5.84 4.95
N ALA A 66 -17.47 5.06 4.07
CA ALA A 66 -17.50 5.28 2.63
C ALA A 66 -17.92 6.71 2.23
N SER A 67 -18.95 7.27 2.88
CA SER A 67 -19.42 8.63 2.60
C SER A 67 -18.41 9.71 3.00
N VAL A 68 -17.63 9.48 4.05
CA VAL A 68 -16.56 10.38 4.50
C VAL A 68 -15.39 10.30 3.53
N VAL A 69 -14.95 9.08 3.21
CA VAL A 69 -13.81 8.83 2.32
C VAL A 69 -14.05 9.45 0.93
N LYS A 70 -15.27 9.31 0.38
CA LYS A 70 -15.68 9.92 -0.89
C LYS A 70 -15.57 11.45 -0.94
N LYS A 71 -15.61 12.15 0.20
CA LYS A 71 -15.44 13.62 0.22
C LYS A 71 -14.00 14.05 -0.02
N TYR A 72 -13.04 13.17 0.28
CA TYR A 72 -11.61 13.49 0.20
C TYR A 72 -10.93 12.91 -1.03
N ILE A 73 -11.57 11.94 -1.69
CA ILE A 73 -11.06 11.26 -2.88
C ILE A 73 -11.90 11.68 -4.08
N ARG A 74 -11.23 12.24 -5.09
CA ARG A 74 -11.86 12.66 -6.35
C ARG A 74 -12.11 11.43 -7.23
N ALA A 75 -13.23 11.43 -7.95
CA ALA A 75 -13.40 10.52 -9.07
C ALA A 75 -12.21 10.69 -10.03
N GLU A 76 -11.78 9.61 -10.68
CA GLU A 76 -10.62 9.56 -11.59
C GLU A 76 -9.23 9.48 -10.93
N SER A 77 -9.13 9.02 -9.69
CA SER A 77 -7.82 8.78 -9.05
C SER A 77 -7.12 7.50 -9.56
N SER A 78 -5.80 7.45 -9.43
CA SER A 78 -5.00 6.22 -9.53
C SER A 78 -5.02 5.53 -8.17
N PHE A 79 -5.42 4.26 -8.12
CA PHE A 79 -5.56 3.49 -6.88
C PHE A 79 -4.39 2.52 -6.74
N PHE A 80 -3.47 2.82 -5.82
CA PHE A 80 -2.36 1.94 -5.46
C PHE A 80 -2.78 1.07 -4.28
N ASP A 81 -2.92 -0.23 -4.52
CA ASP A 81 -3.22 -1.25 -3.52
C ASP A 81 -1.92 -1.86 -3.02
N LEU A 82 -1.48 -1.44 -1.82
CA LEU A 82 -0.23 -1.90 -1.23
C LEU A 82 -0.46 -3.20 -0.47
N GLY A 83 0.17 -4.28 -0.94
CA GLY A 83 0.00 -5.60 -0.36
C GLY A 83 -1.44 -6.13 -0.53
N PRO A 84 -1.97 -6.27 -1.77
CA PRO A 84 -3.33 -6.76 -2.00
C PRO A 84 -3.53 -8.17 -1.43
N GLY A 85 -2.45 -8.95 -1.38
CA GLY A 85 -2.45 -10.33 -0.94
C GLY A 85 -3.27 -11.26 -1.86
N PRO A 86 -3.75 -12.40 -1.35
CA PRO A 86 -4.45 -13.40 -2.14
C PRO A 86 -5.85 -12.94 -2.57
N ASP A 87 -6.44 -13.59 -3.58
CA ASP A 87 -7.80 -13.28 -4.13
C ASP A 87 -8.85 -13.01 -3.04
N TRP A 88 -8.86 -13.82 -1.97
CA TRP A 88 -9.82 -13.63 -0.88
C TRP A 88 -9.74 -12.22 -0.27
N SER A 89 -8.54 -11.69 -0.05
CA SER A 89 -8.32 -10.34 0.48
C SER A 89 -8.80 -9.28 -0.52
N VAL A 90 -8.45 -9.44 -1.80
CA VAL A 90 -8.86 -8.54 -2.89
C VAL A 90 -10.39 -8.50 -2.99
N THR A 91 -11.03 -9.66 -3.04
CA THR A 91 -12.48 -9.80 -3.15
C THR A 91 -13.21 -9.21 -1.94
N ARG A 92 -12.69 -9.41 -0.72
CA ARG A 92 -13.35 -8.99 0.51
C ARG A 92 -13.05 -7.56 0.92
N ASN A 93 -11.96 -6.96 0.43
CA ASN A 93 -11.50 -5.65 0.90
C ASN A 93 -11.32 -4.66 -0.25
N THR A 94 -10.49 -4.99 -1.24
CA THR A 94 -10.17 -4.11 -2.37
C THR A 94 -11.38 -3.84 -3.25
N ILE A 95 -12.13 -4.87 -3.68
CA ILE A 95 -13.33 -4.69 -4.53
C ILE A 95 -14.35 -3.75 -3.88
N PRO A 96 -14.73 -3.91 -2.60
CA PRO A 96 -15.58 -2.94 -1.90
C PRO A 96 -15.02 -1.50 -1.92
N ALA A 97 -13.70 -1.32 -1.76
CA ALA A 97 -13.06 -0.01 -1.83
C ALA A 97 -13.17 0.61 -3.22
N LEU A 98 -12.90 -0.16 -4.27
CA LEU A 98 -13.01 0.28 -5.65
C LEU A 98 -14.44 0.69 -6.01
N ARG A 99 -15.46 -0.07 -5.58
CA ARG A 99 -16.88 0.31 -5.79
C ARG A 99 -17.26 1.61 -5.09
N VAL A 100 -16.66 1.89 -3.93
CA VAL A 100 -16.89 3.15 -3.21
C VAL A 100 -16.14 4.29 -3.89
N LEU A 101 -14.88 4.08 -4.27
CA LEU A 101 -14.00 5.18 -4.68
C LEU A 101 -14.05 5.47 -6.17
N ASN A 102 -14.42 4.48 -6.98
CA ASN A 102 -14.52 4.55 -8.44
C ASN A 102 -13.28 5.20 -9.10
N PRO A 103 -12.07 4.65 -8.87
CA PRO A 103 -10.85 5.18 -9.47
C PRO A 103 -10.79 4.95 -10.98
N LEU A 104 -9.91 5.68 -11.67
CA LEU A 104 -9.65 5.51 -13.11
C LEU A 104 -8.80 4.26 -13.41
N ALA A 105 -7.86 3.96 -12.52
CA ALA A 105 -6.89 2.90 -12.69
C ALA A 105 -6.56 2.23 -11.36
N TYR A 106 -6.24 0.94 -11.42
CA TYR A 106 -5.85 0.11 -10.30
C TYR A 106 -4.42 -0.42 -10.51
N PHE A 107 -3.61 -0.28 -9.47
CA PHE A 107 -2.22 -0.71 -9.42
C PHE A 107 -2.04 -1.63 -8.22
N ALA A 108 -1.85 -2.92 -8.47
CA ALA A 108 -1.46 -3.88 -7.43
C ALA A 108 0.04 -3.76 -7.19
N VAL A 109 0.43 -3.43 -5.95
CA VAL A 109 1.83 -3.23 -5.56
C VAL A 109 2.17 -4.19 -4.43
N ASP A 110 3.08 -5.11 -4.70
CA ASP A 110 3.58 -6.09 -3.72
C ASP A 110 5.01 -6.47 -4.09
N ILE A 111 5.77 -7.03 -3.16
CA ILE A 111 7.04 -7.70 -3.51
C ILE A 111 6.76 -9.07 -4.14
N GLU A 112 5.62 -9.68 -3.81
CA GLU A 112 5.17 -10.97 -4.34
C GLU A 112 4.43 -10.81 -5.67
N LEU A 113 5.13 -11.10 -6.77
CA LEU A 113 4.58 -11.00 -8.13
C LEU A 113 3.26 -11.78 -8.27
N THR A 114 3.18 -13.00 -7.74
CA THR A 114 1.98 -13.84 -7.84
C THR A 114 0.74 -13.18 -7.21
N PHE A 115 0.89 -12.47 -6.09
CA PHE A 115 -0.24 -11.75 -5.49
C PHE A 115 -0.66 -10.56 -6.34
N THR A 116 0.29 -9.83 -6.94
CA THR A 116 -0.07 -8.73 -7.84
C THR A 116 -0.80 -9.22 -9.10
N GLU A 117 -0.36 -10.31 -9.70
CA GLU A 117 -1.01 -10.92 -10.88
C GLU A 117 -2.39 -11.47 -10.54
N GLU A 118 -2.52 -12.17 -9.40
CA GLU A 118 -3.80 -12.69 -8.93
C GLU A 118 -4.79 -11.55 -8.67
N ALA A 119 -4.35 -10.50 -7.99
CA ALA A 119 -5.16 -9.32 -7.73
C ALA A 119 -5.64 -8.67 -9.03
N CYS A 120 -4.73 -8.43 -9.99
CA CYS A 120 -5.06 -7.87 -11.30
C CYS A 120 -6.13 -8.70 -12.01
N ARG A 121 -5.97 -10.02 -12.07
CA ARG A 121 -6.95 -10.93 -12.70
C ARG A 121 -8.33 -10.86 -12.03
N VAL A 122 -8.38 -10.78 -10.70
CA VAL A 122 -9.63 -10.65 -9.94
C VAL A 122 -10.32 -9.33 -10.24
N ILE A 123 -9.54 -8.24 -10.32
CA ILE A 123 -10.03 -6.90 -10.58
C ILE A 123 -10.49 -6.74 -12.04
N GLU A 124 -9.74 -7.22 -13.03
CA GLU A 124 -10.13 -7.19 -14.45
C GLU A 124 -11.45 -7.93 -14.70
N ARG A 125 -11.68 -9.04 -13.99
CA ARG A 125 -12.95 -9.78 -14.06
C ARG A 125 -14.12 -8.98 -13.50
N GLU A 126 -13.91 -8.23 -12.42
CA GLU A 126 -14.96 -7.46 -11.75
C GLU A 126 -15.20 -6.09 -12.41
N PHE A 127 -14.15 -5.49 -12.97
CA PHE A 127 -14.16 -4.16 -13.58
C PHE A 127 -13.49 -4.18 -14.97
N PRO A 128 -14.15 -4.74 -16.00
CA PRO A 128 -13.54 -4.96 -17.32
C PRO A 128 -13.01 -3.71 -18.02
N ASP A 129 -13.58 -2.55 -17.71
CA ASP A 129 -13.21 -1.27 -18.31
C ASP A 129 -12.11 -0.52 -17.54
N MET A 130 -11.73 -1.01 -16.35
CA MET A 130 -10.70 -0.35 -15.53
C MET A 130 -9.31 -0.74 -16.00
N LYS A 131 -8.41 0.26 -16.09
CA LYS A 131 -6.99 -0.02 -16.34
C LYS A 131 -6.37 -0.66 -15.12
N VAL A 132 -5.71 -1.80 -15.32
CA VAL A 132 -5.14 -2.62 -14.25
C VAL A 132 -3.65 -2.87 -14.54
N GLN A 133 -2.81 -2.79 -13.51
CA GLN A 133 -1.38 -3.05 -13.64
C GLN A 133 -0.81 -3.73 -12.38
N ALA A 134 -0.06 -4.81 -12.59
CA ALA A 134 0.75 -5.49 -11.56
C ALA A 134 2.14 -4.84 -11.45
N ILE A 135 2.60 -4.61 -10.22
CA ILE A 135 3.91 -3.99 -9.93
C ILE A 135 4.59 -4.78 -8.81
N ALA A 136 5.60 -5.57 -9.18
CA ALA A 136 6.44 -6.31 -8.24
C ALA A 136 7.59 -5.42 -7.71
N ILE A 137 7.36 -4.69 -6.61
CA ILE A 137 8.38 -3.87 -5.94
C ILE A 137 8.25 -3.97 -4.42
N ASP A 138 9.37 -3.83 -3.72
CA ASP A 138 9.39 -3.57 -2.29
C ASP A 138 8.93 -2.13 -2.01
N PHE A 139 7.66 -1.96 -1.65
CA PHE A 139 7.09 -0.65 -1.35
C PHE A 139 7.58 -0.04 -0.02
N HIS A 140 8.33 -0.77 0.81
CA HIS A 140 8.96 -0.22 2.01
C HIS A 140 10.25 0.54 1.69
N SER A 141 10.95 0.18 0.62
CA SER A 141 12.23 0.79 0.22
C SER A 141 12.19 1.49 -1.15
N LYS A 142 11.17 1.26 -1.97
CA LYS A 142 11.04 1.84 -3.32
C LYS A 142 9.86 2.79 -3.43
N VAL A 143 10.07 3.85 -4.22
CA VAL A 143 9.01 4.80 -4.59
C VAL A 143 7.98 4.12 -5.50
N LEU A 144 6.69 4.35 -5.24
CA LEU A 144 5.60 3.93 -6.15
C LEU A 144 5.78 4.57 -7.54
N PRO A 145 5.35 3.95 -8.65
CA PRO A 145 5.46 4.57 -9.97
C PRO A 145 4.54 5.79 -10.10
N TYR A 146 4.70 6.53 -11.21
CA TYR A 146 3.86 7.69 -11.47
C TYR A 146 2.39 7.28 -11.67
N PRO A 147 1.44 8.00 -11.05
CA PRO A 147 0.03 7.75 -11.28
C PRO A 147 -0.35 8.11 -12.73
N GLN A 148 -1.39 7.46 -13.26
CA GLN A 148 -1.97 7.82 -14.55
C GLN A 148 -2.83 9.09 -14.49
N SER A 149 -3.21 9.51 -13.28
CA SER A 149 -4.00 10.70 -13.00
C SER A 149 -3.24 11.67 -12.09
N GLY A 150 -3.62 12.95 -12.12
CA GLY A 150 -3.05 13.97 -11.21
C GLY A 150 -3.31 13.75 -9.72
N VAL A 151 -4.15 12.76 -9.38
CA VAL A 151 -4.58 12.42 -8.02
C VAL A 151 -4.38 10.92 -7.80
N SER A 152 -3.81 10.54 -6.67
CA SER A 152 -3.64 9.14 -6.29
C SER A 152 -4.20 8.83 -4.91
N VAL A 153 -4.71 7.61 -4.78
CA VAL A 153 -5.12 7.00 -3.53
C VAL A 153 -4.14 5.89 -3.24
N VAL A 154 -3.51 5.96 -2.07
CA VAL A 154 -2.74 4.83 -1.54
C VAL A 154 -3.64 4.10 -0.57
N TRP A 155 -4.00 2.88 -0.93
CA TRP A 155 -4.80 1.97 -0.14
C TRP A 155 -3.86 0.98 0.55
N TYR A 156 -3.82 1.05 1.88
CA TYR A 156 -2.86 0.27 2.67
C TYR A 156 -3.57 -0.48 3.82
N PRO A 157 -4.34 -1.54 3.48
CA PRO A 157 -5.16 -2.27 4.43
C PRO A 157 -4.33 -3.24 5.30
N GLY A 158 -5.00 -3.96 6.22
CA GLY A 158 -4.41 -5.13 6.88
C GLY A 158 -3.55 -4.82 8.10
N SER A 159 -3.40 -3.53 8.47
CA SER A 159 -2.49 -3.09 9.51
C SER A 159 -1.01 -3.40 9.21
N THR A 160 -0.66 -3.60 7.93
CA THR A 160 0.70 -3.90 7.47
C THR A 160 1.69 -2.79 7.83
N LEU A 161 1.24 -1.54 7.89
CA LEU A 161 2.05 -0.43 8.40
C LEU A 161 2.51 -0.63 9.87
N GLY A 162 1.75 -1.40 10.64
CA GLY A 162 2.09 -1.79 12.01
C GLY A 162 3.22 -2.81 12.12
N ASN A 163 3.67 -3.39 11.01
CA ASN A 163 4.85 -4.27 10.98
C ASN A 163 6.16 -3.49 10.99
N LEU A 164 6.13 -2.17 10.76
CA LEU A 164 7.33 -1.34 10.83
C LEU A 164 7.89 -1.33 12.25
N PRO A 165 9.23 -1.32 12.43
CA PRO A 165 9.83 -1.40 13.75
C PRO A 165 9.35 -0.26 14.64
N SER A 166 9.07 -0.56 15.91
CA SER A 166 8.65 0.43 16.90
C SER A 166 9.25 0.13 18.26
N LEU A 167 9.63 1.18 18.99
CA LEU A 167 10.06 1.03 20.38
C LEU A 167 8.84 0.89 21.30
N PRO A 168 8.95 0.16 22.42
CA PRO A 168 7.87 0.09 23.41
C PRO A 168 7.41 1.48 23.85
N GLY A 169 6.10 1.74 23.78
CA GLY A 169 5.49 3.01 24.18
C GLY A 169 5.59 4.14 23.15
N GLN A 170 6.29 3.95 22.03
CA GLN A 170 6.37 4.92 20.96
C GLN A 170 5.02 5.06 20.24
N THR A 171 4.55 6.28 20.06
CA THR A 171 3.33 6.53 19.28
C THR A 171 3.59 6.47 17.78
N PHE A 172 2.52 6.34 16.99
CA PHE A 172 2.60 6.30 15.53
C PHE A 172 3.29 7.53 14.92
N ILE A 173 3.03 8.72 15.48
CA ILE A 173 3.58 9.99 14.98
C ILE A 173 5.07 10.14 15.32
N GLU A 174 5.51 9.53 16.42
CA GLU A 174 6.91 9.55 16.86
C GLU A 174 7.76 8.47 16.18
N ASN A 175 7.14 7.51 15.50
CA ASN A 175 7.86 6.41 14.85
C ASN A 175 8.55 6.87 13.55
N LYS A 176 9.88 6.94 13.59
CA LYS A 176 10.70 7.35 12.43
C LYS A 176 10.51 6.45 11.21
N PHE A 177 10.36 5.13 11.40
CA PHE A 177 10.18 4.19 10.29
C PHE A 177 8.85 4.44 9.58
N VAL A 178 7.79 4.67 10.36
CA VAL A 178 6.49 5.09 9.81
C VAL A 178 6.63 6.43 9.08
N ALA A 179 7.25 7.44 9.71
CA ALA A 179 7.39 8.75 9.11
C ALA A 179 8.16 8.71 7.77
N ASP A 180 9.27 7.97 7.72
CA ASP A 180 10.10 7.85 6.52
C ASP A 180 9.39 7.04 5.43
N HIS A 181 8.69 5.97 5.80
CA HIS A 181 7.86 5.23 4.85
C HIS A 181 6.72 6.09 4.29
N LEU A 182 6.06 6.91 5.11
CA LEU A 182 5.03 7.82 4.64
C LEU A 182 5.59 8.90 3.70
N LYS A 183 6.83 9.39 3.92
CA LYS A 183 7.52 10.28 2.97
C LYS A 183 7.84 9.57 1.65
N LEU A 184 8.24 8.30 1.69
CA LEU A 184 8.50 7.50 0.50
C LEU A 184 7.24 7.36 -0.37
N LEU A 185 6.10 7.08 0.26
CA LEU A 185 4.80 6.99 -0.40
C LEU A 185 4.30 8.37 -0.87
N HIS A 186 4.58 9.42 -0.10
CA HIS A 186 4.25 10.80 -0.46
C HIS A 186 5.34 11.38 -1.37
N ARG A 187 5.25 11.08 -2.67
CA ARG A 187 6.09 11.78 -3.66
C ARG A 187 5.79 13.28 -3.66
N THR A 188 6.68 14.09 -3.10
CA THR A 188 6.76 15.52 -3.43
C THR A 188 7.49 15.68 -4.75
N THR A 189 6.81 16.24 -5.74
CA THR A 189 7.28 16.71 -7.05
C THR A 189 8.27 17.89 -6.90
N SER A 190 9.29 17.81 -6.05
CA SER A 190 10.32 18.86 -5.96
C SER A 190 11.48 18.69 -6.94
N PHE A 191 11.41 17.74 -7.88
CA PHE A 191 12.54 17.38 -8.75
C PHE A 191 12.42 17.83 -10.21
N PHE A 192 11.57 18.81 -10.51
CA PHE A 192 11.42 19.35 -11.87
C PHE A 192 11.90 20.79 -12.07
N GLN A 193 12.81 21.30 -11.21
CA GLN A 193 13.35 22.66 -11.39
C GLN A 193 14.86 22.75 -11.71
N THR A 194 15.56 21.64 -11.98
CA THR A 194 17.02 21.69 -12.25
C THR A 194 17.48 21.03 -13.55
N ALA A 195 16.57 20.74 -14.50
CA ALA A 195 16.97 20.14 -15.79
C ALA A 195 16.35 20.81 -17.03
N MET A 196 15.85 22.05 -16.92
CA MET A 196 15.23 22.80 -18.01
C MET A 196 15.69 24.27 -18.03
N SER A 197 16.96 24.55 -17.69
CA SER A 197 17.55 25.91 -17.81
C SER A 197 18.71 26.02 -18.79
N SER A 198 19.06 24.96 -19.55
CA SER A 198 20.22 25.02 -20.46
C SER A 198 19.91 24.77 -21.93
N THR A 199 18.66 24.61 -22.34
CA THR A 199 18.33 24.48 -23.77
C THR A 199 16.85 24.72 -24.00
N LEU A 200 16.48 25.96 -24.34
CA LEU A 200 15.39 26.34 -25.27
C LEU A 200 15.20 27.86 -25.18
N ASP A 201 16.19 28.57 -25.70
CA ASP A 201 15.89 29.81 -26.42
C ASP A 201 15.45 29.41 -27.84
N ALA A 202 14.41 30.09 -28.31
CA ALA A 202 13.80 30.03 -29.64
C ALA A 202 12.72 28.94 -29.91
N ALA A 203 11.53 29.48 -30.20
CA ALA A 203 10.49 29.00 -31.10
C ALA A 203 9.29 28.20 -30.53
N ASN A 204 8.22 28.98 -30.32
CA ASN A 204 6.83 28.74 -30.73
C ASN A 204 5.95 27.75 -29.94
N LYS A 205 4.97 28.38 -29.25
CA LYS A 205 3.52 28.10 -29.21
C LYS A 205 3.06 26.65 -29.05
N GLY A 206 2.54 26.36 -27.85
CA GLY A 206 1.57 25.28 -27.65
C GLY A 206 1.79 24.39 -26.43
N ALA A 207 2.25 24.92 -25.29
CA ALA A 207 2.31 24.11 -24.07
C ALA A 207 0.97 24.25 -23.31
N LEU A 208 0.09 23.26 -23.48
CA LEU A 208 -0.96 22.97 -22.50
C LEU A 208 -0.29 22.79 -21.14
N PHE A 209 -0.62 23.66 -20.19
CA PHE A 209 -0.26 23.46 -18.79
C PHE A 209 -0.89 22.15 -18.31
N ALA A 210 -0.07 21.12 -18.10
CA ALA A 210 -0.49 19.93 -17.37
C ALA A 210 -0.77 20.34 -15.91
N PRO A 211 -1.92 19.96 -15.32
CA PRO A 211 -2.21 20.30 -13.93
C PRO A 211 -1.20 19.62 -13.00
N SER A 212 -0.70 20.38 -12.03
CA SER A 212 0.20 19.94 -10.96
C SER A 212 -0.31 18.67 -10.27
N CYS A 213 0.50 17.61 -10.29
CA CYS A 213 0.19 16.26 -9.82
C CYS A 213 0.51 16.12 -8.32
N ASP A 214 -0.22 16.84 -7.46
CA ASP A 214 0.24 17.09 -6.08
C ASP A 214 -0.68 16.53 -4.96
N GLN A 215 -1.57 15.58 -5.25
CA GLN A 215 -2.45 15.02 -4.20
C GLN A 215 -2.38 13.50 -4.10
N VAL A 216 -1.50 13.01 -3.22
CA VAL A 216 -1.55 11.67 -2.65
C VAL A 216 -2.48 11.70 -1.43
N ARG A 217 -3.54 10.89 -1.43
CA ARG A 217 -4.41 10.67 -0.27
C ARG A 217 -4.18 9.27 0.25
N LEU A 218 -3.62 9.16 1.45
CA LEU A 218 -3.45 7.88 2.12
C LEU A 218 -4.73 7.54 2.89
N VAL A 219 -5.30 6.37 2.62
CA VAL A 219 -6.44 5.87 3.39
C VAL A 219 -5.95 4.76 4.30
N ILE A 220 -5.80 5.09 5.58
CA ILE A 220 -5.60 4.12 6.67
C ILE A 220 -6.93 3.97 7.40
N LEU A 221 -7.49 2.75 7.43
CA LEU A 221 -8.66 2.46 8.27
C LEU A 221 -8.16 1.89 9.60
N PRO A 222 -8.26 2.62 10.73
CA PRO A 222 -7.85 2.09 12.01
C PRO A 222 -8.78 0.94 12.45
N GLY A 223 -8.19 -0.11 13.03
CA GLY A 223 -8.95 -1.06 13.85
C GLY A 223 -9.47 -0.35 15.11
N LYS A 224 -10.66 -0.71 15.60
CA LYS A 224 -11.24 -0.12 16.82
C LYS A 224 -10.22 -0.10 17.97
N PRO A 225 -10.05 1.02 18.70
CA PRO A 225 -9.36 0.98 19.98
C PRO A 225 -10.12 0.04 20.93
N ARG A 226 -9.38 -0.79 21.67
CA ARG A 226 -9.97 -1.50 22.82
C ARG A 226 -10.50 -0.44 23.78
N ILE A 227 -11.81 -0.45 23.99
CA ILE A 227 -12.41 0.19 25.16
C ILE A 227 -11.88 -0.61 26.35
N THR A 228 -10.98 0.00 27.14
CA THR A 228 -10.71 -0.44 28.50
C THR A 228 -12.02 -0.31 29.26
N GLN A 229 -12.72 -1.43 29.49
CA GLN A 229 -13.73 -1.50 30.54
C GLN A 229 -12.99 -1.66 31.86
N GLY A 230 -13.29 -0.76 32.80
CA GLY A 230 -12.83 -0.82 34.18
C GLY A 230 -13.58 -1.84 35.01
#